data_AF-A0A4Q2X2U3-F1
#
_entry.id   AF-A0A4Q2X2U3-F1
#
_cell.length_a   1.000
_cell.length_b   1.000
_cell.length_c   1.000
_cell.angle_alpha   90.00
_cell.angle_beta   90.00
_cell.angle_gamma   90.00
#
_symmetry.space_group_name_H-M   'P 1'
#
loop_
_entity.id
_entity.type
_entity.pdbx_description
1 polymer ?
#
loop_
_entity_poly.entity_id
_entity_poly.type
_entity_poly.pdbx_seq_one_letter_code
_entity_poly.pdbx_strand_id
1 'polypeptide(L)'
;MKANPQVFEGASPWSILMKNIEARAGEGSASVIALLEELREARLDLGFENVAKMPEGFDFETLMMSPEMEELAKRGQAKFFVRAWCKEDREACFGWMREKGNLQDFPNLIAFSSDDHSEGLRWIGSKVETMEPTEREKVIGGIRIGSGEVVRKMAEGMSDPEQADDLRSIAVRWIMSGPVAESMKVLGSIPDPARRLRALEEADVNPGPGQRPMSPANAQVLRNHLKEWNATPEQTDAIMNRFPSVK
;
A
#
# COMPACT_ATOMS: atom_id res chain seq x y z
N MET A 1 -11.36 4.85 46.64
CA MET A 1 -11.92 4.87 45.28
C MET A 1 -12.73 3.60 45.07
N LYS A 2 -14.04 3.70 44.87
CA LYS A 2 -14.84 2.58 44.35
C LYS A 2 -14.79 2.69 42.83
N ALA A 3 -14.05 1.80 42.17
CA ALA A 3 -14.07 1.69 40.72
C ALA A 3 -15.50 1.31 40.29
N ASN A 4 -16.04 1.95 39.25
CA ASN A 4 -17.32 1.57 38.63
C ASN A 4 -17.04 0.48 37.59
N PRO A 5 -17.20 -0.83 37.92
CA PRO A 5 -16.92 -1.93 36.99
C PRO A 5 -17.80 -1.89 35.73
N GLN A 6 -18.98 -1.28 35.81
CA GLN A 6 -19.94 -1.13 34.71
C GLN A 6 -19.41 -0.26 33.55
N VAL A 7 -18.38 0.55 33.75
CA VAL A 7 -17.73 1.32 32.67
C VAL A 7 -16.84 0.43 31.79
N PHE A 8 -16.42 -0.73 32.31
CA PHE A 8 -15.50 -1.66 31.65
C PHE A 8 -16.19 -2.87 31.02
N GLU A 9 -17.49 -3.09 31.27
CA GLU A 9 -18.22 -4.28 30.79
C GLU A 9 -18.48 -4.29 29.27
N GLY A 10 -18.20 -3.20 28.55
CA GLY A 10 -18.26 -3.13 27.08
C GLY A 10 -17.06 -2.45 26.41
N ALA A 11 -16.07 -1.99 27.19
CA ALA A 11 -14.89 -1.33 26.67
C ALA A 11 -13.79 -2.38 26.47
N SER A 12 -13.49 -2.71 25.22
CA SER A 12 -12.32 -3.53 24.90
C SER A 12 -11.07 -2.87 25.51
N PRO A 13 -10.13 -3.62 26.14
CA PRO A 13 -8.85 -3.09 26.63
C PRO A 13 -8.13 -2.20 25.61
N TRP A 14 -8.32 -2.50 24.32
CA TRP A 14 -7.80 -1.75 23.18
C TRP A 14 -8.39 -0.34 23.04
N SER A 15 -9.67 -0.16 23.37
CA SER A 15 -10.31 1.16 23.36
C SER A 15 -9.83 2.08 24.48
N ILE A 16 -9.36 1.49 25.59
CA ILE A 16 -8.82 2.24 26.74
C ILE A 16 -7.42 2.73 26.41
N LEU A 17 -6.58 1.84 25.84
CA LEU A 17 -5.22 2.21 25.46
C LEU A 17 -5.20 3.30 24.40
N MET A 18 -6.07 3.22 23.39
CA MET A 18 -6.21 4.27 22.39
C MET A 18 -6.62 5.61 23.02
N LYS A 19 -7.61 5.62 23.92
CA LYS A 19 -8.01 6.83 24.65
C LYS A 19 -6.90 7.41 25.50
N ASN A 20 -6.05 6.57 26.10
CA ASN A 20 -4.89 7.04 26.84
C ASN A 20 -3.86 7.69 25.90
N ILE A 21 -3.60 7.10 24.73
CA ILE A 21 -2.72 7.72 23.72
C ILE A 21 -3.29 9.07 23.28
N GLU A 22 -4.59 9.16 22.96
CA GLU A 22 -5.25 10.40 22.56
C GLU A 22 -5.20 11.47 23.68
N ALA A 23 -5.41 11.06 24.94
CA ALA A 23 -5.32 11.95 26.09
C ALA A 23 -3.89 12.47 26.29
N ARG A 24 -2.88 11.60 26.22
CA ARG A 24 -1.46 11.98 26.30
C ARG A 24 -1.03 12.84 25.13
N ALA A 25 -1.58 12.61 23.94
CA ALA A 25 -1.30 13.43 22.77
C ALA A 25 -1.75 14.88 22.99
N GLY A 26 -2.85 15.09 23.73
CA GLY A 26 -3.29 16.43 24.16
C GLY A 26 -2.32 17.15 25.10
N GLU A 27 -1.42 16.43 25.76
CA GLU A 27 -0.34 16.98 26.60
C GLU A 27 0.97 17.18 25.81
N GLY A 28 1.06 16.65 24.59
CA GLY A 28 2.21 16.78 23.67
C GLY A 28 2.98 15.47 23.43
N SER A 29 3.94 15.52 22.50
CA SER A 29 4.73 14.36 22.06
C SER A 29 5.51 13.70 23.19
N ALA A 30 6.09 14.49 24.11
CA ALA A 30 6.81 13.99 25.29
C ALA A 30 5.93 13.12 26.20
N SER A 31 4.66 13.49 26.41
CA SER A 31 3.71 12.70 27.20
C SER A 31 3.34 11.39 26.51
N VAL A 32 3.25 11.37 25.18
CA VAL A 32 3.04 10.13 24.42
C VAL A 32 4.26 9.23 24.53
N ILE A 33 5.48 9.78 24.37
CA ILE A 33 6.73 9.04 24.52
C ILE A 33 6.84 8.38 25.90
N ALA A 34 6.56 9.13 26.97
CA ALA A 34 6.56 8.59 28.33
C ALA A 34 5.56 7.42 28.49
N LEU A 35 4.35 7.54 27.91
CA LEU A 35 3.41 6.43 27.89
C LEU A 35 3.94 5.22 27.12
N LEU A 36 4.57 5.41 25.95
CA LEU A 36 5.14 4.31 25.17
C LEU A 36 6.26 3.59 25.94
N GLU A 37 7.05 4.34 26.71
CA GLU A 37 8.06 3.77 27.61
C GLU A 37 7.41 2.93 28.72
N GLU A 38 6.38 3.44 29.40
CA GLU A 38 5.63 2.68 30.42
C GLU A 38 5.06 1.37 29.86
N LEU A 39 4.49 1.41 28.64
CA LEU A 39 3.92 0.23 27.97
C LEU A 39 5.00 -0.79 27.59
N ARG A 40 6.16 -0.31 27.13
CA ARG A 40 7.33 -1.15 26.84
C ARG A 40 7.83 -1.86 28.10
N GLU A 41 7.95 -1.14 29.22
CA GLU A 41 8.35 -1.72 30.51
C GLU A 41 7.35 -2.75 31.02
N ALA A 42 6.05 -2.48 30.84
CA ALA A 42 4.97 -3.40 31.15
C ALA A 42 4.85 -4.58 30.16
N ARG A 43 5.64 -4.60 29.08
CA ARG A 43 5.61 -5.60 27.99
C ARG A 43 4.23 -5.72 27.34
N LEU A 44 3.55 -4.60 27.16
CA LEU A 44 2.26 -4.53 26.47
C LEU A 44 2.50 -4.19 25.00
N ASP A 45 1.99 -5.02 24.10
CA ASP A 45 2.09 -4.80 22.65
C ASP A 45 1.02 -3.82 22.14
N LEU A 46 1.39 -3.05 21.12
CA LEU A 46 0.50 -2.14 20.42
C LEU A 46 0.02 -2.77 19.12
N GLY A 47 -1.16 -3.40 19.16
CA GLY A 47 -1.85 -3.90 17.98
C GLY A 47 -3.08 -3.05 17.67
N PHE A 48 -2.93 -1.94 16.94
CA PHE A 48 -4.05 -1.10 16.54
C PHE A 48 -4.31 -1.17 15.04
N GLU A 49 -5.57 -1.42 14.67
CA GLU A 49 -6.04 -1.24 13.29
C GLU A 49 -6.51 0.20 13.03
N ASN A 50 -7.03 0.86 14.06
CA ASN A 50 -7.62 2.20 13.98
C ASN A 50 -6.56 3.30 14.13
N VAL A 51 -6.76 4.40 13.40
CA VAL A 51 -5.92 5.61 13.48
C VAL A 51 -6.25 6.38 14.76
N ALA A 52 -5.23 6.71 15.55
CA ALA A 52 -5.38 7.55 16.75
C ALA A 52 -5.76 8.98 16.34
N LYS A 53 -6.66 9.62 17.10
CA LYS A 53 -6.92 11.05 16.93
C LYS A 53 -5.84 11.87 17.62
N MET A 54 -4.95 12.45 16.84
CA MET A 54 -3.97 13.41 17.35
C MET A 54 -4.54 14.83 17.30
N PRO A 55 -4.14 15.72 18.23
CA PRO A 55 -4.49 17.12 18.16
C PRO A 55 -3.86 17.78 16.92
N GLU A 56 -4.49 18.84 16.43
CA GLU A 56 -3.94 19.66 15.34
C GLU A 56 -2.56 20.20 15.73
N GLY A 57 -1.60 20.12 14.79
CA GLY A 57 -0.22 20.56 15.04
C GLY A 57 0.56 19.67 16.03
N PHE A 58 0.11 18.43 16.27
CA PHE A 58 0.88 17.48 17.07
C PHE A 58 2.28 17.26 16.49
N ASP A 59 3.29 17.31 17.35
CA ASP A 59 4.70 17.13 16.97
C ASP A 59 5.04 15.66 16.70
N PHE A 60 4.62 15.19 15.53
CA PHE A 60 4.93 13.85 15.05
C PHE A 60 6.42 13.65 14.80
N GLU A 61 7.15 14.68 14.42
CA GLU A 61 8.58 14.54 14.12
C GLU A 61 9.35 14.10 15.38
N THR A 62 9.16 14.79 16.51
CA THR A 62 9.77 14.41 17.79
C THR A 62 9.34 13.01 18.22
N LEU A 63 8.05 12.68 18.08
CA LEU A 63 7.56 11.33 18.41
C LEU A 63 8.26 10.26 17.56
N MET A 64 8.30 10.45 16.24
CA MET A 64 8.78 9.45 15.28
C MET A 64 10.30 9.29 15.29
N MET A 65 11.02 10.22 15.91
CA MET A 65 12.46 10.13 16.18
C MET A 65 12.78 9.52 17.56
N SER A 66 11.78 9.19 18.38
CA SER A 66 12.03 8.63 19.72
C SER A 66 12.49 7.16 19.65
N PRO A 67 13.31 6.69 20.62
CA PRO A 67 13.72 5.29 20.73
C PRO A 67 12.54 4.31 20.81
N GLU A 68 11.46 4.71 21.47
CA GLU A 68 10.23 3.92 21.63
C GLU A 68 9.56 3.70 20.27
N MET A 69 9.52 4.74 19.44
CA MET A 69 8.99 4.62 18.08
C MET A 69 9.88 3.78 17.17
N GLU A 70 11.20 3.84 17.32
CA GLU A 70 12.11 2.98 16.57
C GLU A 70 11.84 1.49 16.88
N GLU A 71 11.63 1.15 18.16
CA GLU A 71 11.31 -0.21 18.58
C GLU A 71 9.93 -0.66 18.04
N LEU A 72 8.92 0.21 18.12
CA LEU A 72 7.60 -0.07 17.54
C LEU A 72 7.67 -0.27 16.02
N ALA A 73 8.50 0.51 15.32
CA ALA A 73 8.71 0.37 13.89
C ALA A 73 9.34 -0.99 13.54
N LYS A 74 10.36 -1.44 14.29
CA LYS A 74 10.98 -2.77 14.12
C LYS A 74 9.99 -3.91 14.29
N ARG A 75 8.99 -3.74 15.16
CA ARG A 75 7.91 -4.72 15.39
C ARG A 75 6.72 -4.58 14.43
N GLY A 76 6.75 -3.61 13.51
CA GLY A 76 5.65 -3.32 12.60
C GLY A 76 4.41 -2.70 13.27
N GLN A 77 4.55 -2.24 14.52
CA GLN A 77 3.48 -1.66 15.35
C GLN A 77 3.34 -0.14 15.21
N ALA A 78 4.29 0.54 14.56
CA ALA A 78 4.27 1.99 14.33
C ALA A 78 3.21 2.47 13.32
N LYS A 79 2.56 1.56 12.58
CA LYS A 79 1.72 1.91 11.41
C LYS A 79 0.59 2.89 11.73
N PHE A 80 0.02 2.84 12.94
CA PHE A 80 -1.07 3.74 13.31
C PHE A 80 -0.60 5.20 13.49
N PHE A 81 0.58 5.42 14.09
CA PHE A 81 1.19 6.76 14.19
C PHE A 81 1.59 7.28 12.81
N VAL A 82 2.16 6.42 11.96
CA VAL A 82 2.51 6.79 10.59
C VAL A 82 1.27 7.19 9.78
N ARG A 83 0.15 6.47 9.92
CA ARG A 83 -1.13 6.84 9.28
C ARG A 83 -1.65 8.20 9.77
N ALA A 84 -1.57 8.45 11.07
CA ALA A 84 -1.99 9.73 11.65
C ALA A 84 -1.10 10.88 11.14
N TRP A 85 0.22 10.69 11.13
CA TRP A 85 1.17 11.69 10.62
C TRP A 85 0.94 11.98 9.14
N CYS A 86 0.82 10.94 8.31
CA CYS A 86 0.59 11.09 6.88
C CYS A 86 -0.73 11.78 6.53
N LYS A 87 -1.71 11.80 7.44
CA LYS A 87 -2.95 12.55 7.29
C LYS A 87 -2.74 14.05 7.57
N GLU A 88 -1.92 14.38 8.55
CA GLU A 88 -1.62 15.76 8.98
C GLU A 88 -0.56 16.42 8.10
N ASP A 89 0.61 15.79 7.97
CA ASP A 89 1.75 16.25 7.18
C ASP A 89 2.34 15.10 6.37
N ARG A 90 1.78 14.96 5.16
CA ARG A 90 2.15 13.88 4.25
C ARG A 90 3.58 14.01 3.71
N GLU A 91 4.09 15.22 3.55
CA GLU A 91 5.43 15.45 2.99
C GLU A 91 6.51 15.08 4.01
N ALA A 92 6.35 15.51 5.27
CA ALA A 92 7.26 15.13 6.34
C ALA A 92 7.22 13.61 6.61
N CYS A 93 6.02 13.01 6.66
CA CYS A 93 5.84 11.57 6.79
C CYS A 93 6.58 10.79 5.69
N PHE A 94 6.49 11.26 4.44
CA PHE A 94 7.19 10.67 3.31
C PHE A 94 8.71 10.81 3.39
N GLY A 95 9.21 12.00 3.77
CA GLY A 95 10.64 12.24 3.99
C GLY A 95 11.23 11.27 5.01
N TRP A 96 10.54 11.10 6.16
CA TRP A 96 10.93 10.13 7.19
C TRP A 96 10.90 8.69 6.68
N MET A 97 9.86 8.28 5.95
CA MET A 97 9.78 6.92 5.40
C MET A 97 10.86 6.62 4.38
N ARG A 98 11.25 7.62 3.58
CA ARG A 98 12.37 7.54 2.66
C ARG A 98 13.69 7.35 3.41
N GLU A 99 13.95 8.15 4.44
CA GLU A 99 15.14 8.04 5.29
C GLU A 99 15.24 6.65 5.96
N LYS A 100 14.13 6.14 6.49
CA LYS A 100 14.08 4.81 7.12
C LYS A 100 14.05 3.65 6.12
N GLY A 101 14.01 3.93 4.82
CA GLY A 101 14.01 2.91 3.77
C GLY A 101 12.73 2.06 3.69
N ASN A 102 11.61 2.55 4.23
CA ASN A 102 10.34 1.81 4.40
C ASN A 102 9.28 2.13 3.33
N LEU A 103 9.69 2.66 2.18
CA LEU A 103 8.81 3.15 1.11
C LEU A 103 7.80 2.12 0.59
N GLN A 104 8.05 0.81 0.73
CA GLN A 104 7.15 -0.25 0.28
C GLN A 104 5.78 -0.22 0.97
N ASP A 105 5.70 0.20 2.22
CA ASP A 105 4.42 0.21 2.94
C ASP A 105 3.54 1.42 2.59
N PHE A 106 4.12 2.43 1.93
CA PHE A 106 3.53 3.75 1.79
C PHE A 106 2.24 3.82 0.97
N PRO A 107 2.12 3.17 -0.20
CA PRO A 107 0.86 3.15 -0.94
C PRO A 107 -0.29 2.57 -0.13
N ASN A 108 -0.02 1.51 0.63
CA ASN A 108 -1.03 0.88 1.48
C ASN A 108 -1.38 1.76 2.67
N LEU A 109 -0.40 2.45 3.27
CA LEU A 109 -0.68 3.39 4.37
C LEU A 109 -1.67 4.48 3.95
N ILE A 110 -1.53 5.03 2.74
CA ILE A 110 -2.46 6.02 2.20
C ILE A 110 -3.80 5.40 1.80
N ALA A 111 -3.81 4.24 1.14
CA ALA A 111 -5.04 3.56 0.75
C ALA A 111 -5.94 3.19 1.94
N PHE A 112 -5.35 3.03 3.13
CA PHE A 112 -6.07 2.67 4.36
C PHE A 112 -6.16 3.81 5.39
N SER A 113 -5.72 5.04 5.08
CA SER A 113 -5.77 6.16 6.04
C SER A 113 -7.09 6.94 6.01
N SER A 114 -7.87 6.83 4.94
CA SER A 114 -9.12 7.58 4.76
C SER A 114 -10.07 6.89 3.78
N ASP A 115 -11.37 7.20 3.91
CA ASP A 115 -12.42 6.70 3.00
C ASP A 115 -12.24 7.22 1.56
N ASP A 116 -11.74 8.45 1.39
CA ASP A 116 -11.30 8.99 0.10
C ASP A 116 -9.77 9.17 0.07
N HIS A 117 -9.10 8.11 -0.38
CA HIS A 117 -7.65 8.07 -0.53
C HIS A 117 -7.19 8.50 -1.94
N SER A 118 -8.10 8.99 -2.80
CA SER A 118 -7.80 9.30 -4.21
C SER A 118 -6.68 10.33 -4.36
N GLU A 119 -6.78 11.44 -3.63
CA GLU A 119 -5.82 12.54 -3.70
C GLU A 119 -4.45 12.11 -3.18
N GLY A 120 -4.41 11.39 -2.06
CA GLY A 120 -3.17 10.87 -1.49
C GLY A 120 -2.46 9.91 -2.44
N LEU A 121 -3.20 9.02 -3.11
CA LEU A 121 -2.61 8.10 -4.09
C LEU A 121 -2.11 8.80 -5.36
N ARG A 122 -2.83 9.79 -5.88
CA ARG A 122 -2.35 10.64 -6.99
C ARG A 122 -1.05 11.35 -6.60
N TRP A 123 -1.01 11.91 -5.40
CA TRP A 123 0.18 12.56 -4.88
C TRP A 123 1.36 11.58 -4.78
N ILE A 124 1.17 10.33 -4.31
CA ILE A 124 2.24 9.31 -4.36
C ILE A 124 2.70 9.07 -5.80
N GLY A 125 1.77 8.97 -6.75
CA GLY A 125 2.08 8.88 -8.18
C GLY A 125 3.05 9.96 -8.66
N SER A 126 2.76 11.23 -8.34
CA SER A 126 3.65 12.34 -8.70
C SER A 126 5.03 12.26 -8.06
N LYS A 127 5.15 11.66 -6.85
CA LYS A 127 6.45 11.46 -6.20
C LYS A 127 7.23 10.35 -6.89
N VAL A 128 6.58 9.22 -7.16
CA VAL A 128 7.18 8.03 -7.81
C VAL A 128 7.81 8.36 -9.17
N GLU A 129 7.17 9.23 -9.94
CA GLU A 129 7.68 9.73 -11.22
C GLU A 129 9.07 10.39 -11.09
N THR A 130 9.31 11.09 -9.99
CA THR A 130 10.56 11.83 -9.74
C THR A 130 11.57 11.07 -8.88
N MET A 131 11.24 9.86 -8.42
CA MET A 131 12.12 9.02 -7.61
C MET A 131 13.23 8.38 -8.44
N GLU A 132 14.34 8.11 -7.77
CA GLU A 132 15.40 7.23 -8.29
C GLU A 132 14.86 5.81 -8.54
N PRO A 133 15.41 5.07 -9.52
CA PRO A 133 14.90 3.75 -9.90
C PRO A 133 14.75 2.76 -8.74
N THR A 134 15.72 2.72 -7.83
CA THR A 134 15.72 1.78 -6.69
C THR A 134 14.65 2.12 -5.64
N GLU A 135 14.30 3.39 -5.48
CA GLU A 135 13.24 3.83 -4.57
C GLU A 135 11.86 3.59 -5.18
N ARG A 136 11.74 3.89 -6.49
CA ARG A 136 10.55 3.59 -7.29
C ARG A 136 10.20 2.10 -7.22
N GLU A 137 11.19 1.22 -7.40
CA GLU A 137 10.99 -0.22 -7.30
C GLU A 137 10.46 -0.66 -5.93
N LYS A 138 10.93 -0.05 -4.84
CA LYS A 138 10.40 -0.34 -3.48
C LYS A 138 8.94 0.03 -3.34
N VAL A 139 8.56 1.24 -3.79
CA VAL A 139 7.16 1.69 -3.74
C VAL A 139 6.27 0.76 -4.57
N ILE A 140 6.69 0.48 -5.82
CA ILE A 140 5.95 -0.38 -6.74
C ILE A 140 5.84 -1.81 -6.20
N GLY A 141 6.92 -2.36 -5.64
CA GLY A 141 6.94 -3.70 -5.03
C GLY A 141 6.05 -3.82 -3.80
N GLY A 142 5.75 -2.70 -3.15
CA GLY A 142 4.85 -2.60 -2.00
C GLY A 142 3.36 -2.64 -2.35
N ILE A 143 2.99 -2.40 -3.61
CA ILE A 143 1.59 -2.41 -4.05
C ILE A 143 1.05 -3.85 -3.98
N ARG A 144 0.04 -4.06 -3.14
CA ARG A 144 -0.57 -5.38 -2.95
C ARG A 144 -1.20 -5.88 -4.25
N ILE A 145 -0.96 -7.15 -4.58
CA ILE A 145 -1.57 -7.84 -5.73
C ILE A 145 -3.10 -7.65 -5.72
N GLY A 146 -3.64 -7.28 -6.87
CA GLY A 146 -5.08 -7.05 -7.05
C GLY A 146 -5.55 -5.65 -6.62
N SER A 147 -4.66 -4.76 -6.18
CA SER A 147 -4.99 -3.37 -5.85
C SER A 147 -5.03 -2.49 -7.10
N GLY A 148 -5.87 -2.85 -8.08
CA GLY A 148 -5.96 -2.17 -9.36
C GLY A 148 -6.33 -0.70 -9.24
N GLU A 149 -7.20 -0.37 -8.27
CA GLU A 149 -7.53 1.01 -7.93
C GLU A 149 -6.31 1.81 -7.46
N VAL A 150 -5.43 1.21 -6.66
CA VAL A 150 -4.22 1.89 -6.17
C VAL A 150 -3.32 2.30 -7.33
N VAL A 151 -3.06 1.36 -8.25
CA VAL A 151 -2.26 1.60 -9.46
C VAL A 151 -2.90 2.66 -10.34
N ARG A 152 -4.21 2.58 -10.57
CA ARG A 152 -4.93 3.56 -11.39
C ARG A 152 -4.81 4.97 -10.81
N LYS A 153 -5.08 5.14 -9.52
CA LYS A 153 -5.04 6.45 -8.85
C LYS A 153 -3.62 7.02 -8.80
N MET A 154 -2.61 6.19 -8.58
CA MET A 154 -1.21 6.63 -8.67
C MET A 154 -0.87 7.07 -10.09
N ALA A 155 -1.22 6.29 -11.12
CA ALA A 155 -0.96 6.64 -12.51
C ALA A 155 -1.68 7.93 -12.96
N GLU A 156 -2.84 8.25 -12.38
CA GLU A 156 -3.55 9.53 -12.60
C GLU A 156 -2.80 10.75 -12.05
N GLY A 157 -1.87 10.57 -11.12
CA GLY A 157 -1.06 11.64 -10.55
C GLY A 157 0.28 11.85 -11.25
N MET A 158 0.62 11.02 -12.24
CA MET A 158 1.86 11.09 -13.01
C MET A 158 1.66 12.01 -14.23
N SER A 159 2.67 12.82 -14.54
CA SER A 159 2.65 13.74 -15.68
C SER A 159 3.21 13.11 -16.96
N ASP A 160 4.11 12.15 -16.83
CA ASP A 160 4.71 11.37 -17.91
C ASP A 160 3.83 10.15 -18.22
N PRO A 161 3.16 10.13 -19.39
CA PRO A 161 2.29 9.02 -19.78
C PRO A 161 3.05 7.72 -19.99
N GLU A 162 4.36 7.76 -20.30
CA GLU A 162 5.14 6.54 -20.45
C GLU A 162 5.37 5.86 -19.10
N GLN A 163 5.80 6.63 -18.09
CA GLN A 163 5.98 6.11 -16.74
C GLN A 163 4.66 5.69 -16.09
N ALA A 164 3.55 6.38 -16.38
CA ALA A 164 2.23 5.97 -15.95
C ALA A 164 1.83 4.59 -16.52
N ASP A 165 2.16 4.33 -17.79
CA ASP A 165 1.93 3.04 -18.43
C ASP A 165 2.87 1.94 -17.90
N ASP A 166 4.12 2.28 -17.56
CA ASP A 166 5.03 1.35 -16.88
C ASP A 166 4.49 0.94 -15.51
N LEU A 167 3.94 1.89 -14.75
CA LEU A 167 3.26 1.61 -13.49
C LEU A 167 2.02 0.70 -13.69
N ARG A 168 1.21 0.93 -14.73
CA ARG A 168 0.07 0.05 -15.06
C ARG A 168 0.52 -1.36 -15.44
N SER A 169 1.68 -1.47 -16.09
CA SER A 169 2.24 -2.74 -16.56
C SER A 169 2.63 -3.70 -15.43
N ILE A 170 2.72 -3.23 -14.19
CA ILE A 170 2.93 -4.11 -13.03
C ILE A 170 1.80 -5.14 -12.86
N ALA A 171 0.60 -4.82 -13.38
CA ALA A 171 -0.57 -5.70 -13.36
C ALA A 171 -0.36 -7.01 -14.12
N VAL A 172 0.61 -7.06 -15.05
CA VAL A 172 1.01 -8.30 -15.73
C VAL A 172 1.48 -9.35 -14.72
N ARG A 173 2.27 -8.96 -13.71
CA ARG A 173 2.74 -9.87 -12.66
C ARG A 173 1.58 -10.44 -11.83
N TRP A 174 0.48 -9.70 -11.71
CA TRP A 174 -0.68 -10.14 -10.96
C TRP A 174 -1.49 -11.21 -11.70
N ILE A 175 -1.40 -11.29 -13.03
CA ILE A 175 -2.05 -12.35 -13.82
C ILE A 175 -1.60 -13.74 -13.31
N MET A 176 -0.31 -13.88 -13.01
CA MET A 176 0.28 -15.12 -12.46
C MET A 176 -0.17 -15.44 -11.02
N SER A 177 -0.70 -14.45 -10.31
CA SER A 177 -1.16 -14.60 -8.92
C SER A 177 -2.68 -14.80 -8.80
N GLY A 178 -3.42 -14.86 -9.91
CA GLY A 178 -4.84 -15.20 -9.95
C GLY A 178 -5.86 -14.09 -10.30
N PRO A 179 -5.67 -12.79 -9.96
CA PRO A 179 -6.66 -11.75 -10.26
C PRO A 179 -6.65 -11.27 -11.71
N VAL A 180 -6.78 -12.19 -12.69
CA VAL A 180 -6.66 -11.88 -14.12
C VAL A 180 -7.64 -10.81 -14.58
N ALA A 181 -8.93 -10.90 -14.23
CA ALA A 181 -9.92 -9.90 -14.64
C ALA A 181 -9.57 -8.48 -14.14
N GLU A 182 -9.04 -8.37 -12.92
CA GLU A 182 -8.62 -7.08 -12.38
C GLU A 182 -7.33 -6.57 -13.04
N SER A 183 -6.36 -7.46 -13.28
CA SER A 183 -5.16 -7.14 -14.06
C SER A 183 -5.51 -6.59 -15.44
N MET A 184 -6.46 -7.22 -16.14
CA MET A 184 -6.86 -6.79 -17.47
C MET A 184 -7.55 -5.43 -17.47
N LYS A 185 -8.30 -5.06 -16.42
CA LYS A 185 -8.84 -3.70 -16.27
C LYS A 185 -7.72 -2.66 -16.15
N VAL A 186 -6.71 -2.94 -15.34
CA VAL A 186 -5.56 -2.03 -15.17
C VAL A 186 -4.80 -1.87 -16.48
N LEU A 187 -4.46 -2.97 -17.14
CA LEU A 187 -3.79 -2.94 -18.45
C LEU A 187 -4.66 -2.26 -19.51
N GLY A 188 -5.98 -2.48 -19.49
CA GLY A 188 -6.93 -1.81 -20.37
C GLY A 188 -6.97 -0.29 -20.23
N SER A 189 -6.46 0.26 -19.12
CA SER A 189 -6.35 1.72 -18.91
C SER A 189 -5.14 2.35 -19.61
N ILE A 190 -4.20 1.56 -20.15
CA ILE A 190 -3.16 2.03 -21.06
C ILE A 190 -3.85 2.43 -22.38
N PRO A 191 -3.74 3.67 -22.88
CA PRO A 191 -4.55 4.11 -24.04
C PRO A 191 -4.29 3.33 -25.33
N ASP A 192 -3.03 3.00 -25.61
CA ASP A 192 -2.62 2.31 -26.84
C ASP A 192 -2.70 0.78 -26.68
N PRO A 193 -3.55 0.08 -27.47
CA PRO A 193 -3.61 -1.38 -27.46
C PRO A 193 -2.26 -2.06 -27.76
N ALA A 194 -1.42 -1.49 -28.63
CA ALA A 194 -0.12 -2.07 -28.96
C ALA A 194 0.81 -2.06 -27.73
N ARG A 195 0.75 -1.02 -26.90
CA ARG A 195 1.48 -0.96 -25.62
C ARG A 195 0.96 -1.98 -24.60
N ARG A 196 -0.35 -2.25 -24.56
CA ARG A 196 -0.93 -3.31 -23.70
C ARG A 196 -0.37 -4.68 -24.05
N LEU A 197 -0.31 -4.98 -25.35
CA LEU A 197 0.24 -6.24 -25.84
C LEU A 197 1.74 -6.34 -25.55
N ARG A 198 2.49 -5.27 -25.82
CA ARG A 198 3.93 -5.21 -25.52
C ARG A 198 4.21 -5.48 -24.04
N ALA A 199 3.44 -4.90 -23.12
CA ALA A 199 3.59 -5.16 -21.69
C ALA A 199 3.44 -6.66 -21.35
N LEU A 200 2.50 -7.36 -22.00
CA LEU A 200 2.32 -8.81 -21.83
C LEU A 200 3.43 -9.64 -22.50
N GLU A 201 4.01 -9.16 -23.60
CA GLU A 201 5.08 -9.82 -24.36
C GLU A 201 6.45 -9.66 -23.70
N GLU A 202 6.72 -8.52 -23.05
CA GLU A 202 8.02 -8.19 -22.47
C GLU A 202 8.13 -8.52 -20.98
N ALA A 203 7.00 -8.68 -20.27
CA ALA A 203 7.03 -8.92 -18.83
C ALA A 203 7.87 -10.15 -18.44
N ASP A 204 8.77 -10.02 -17.48
CA ASP A 204 9.47 -11.18 -16.92
C ASP A 204 8.50 -12.00 -16.06
N VAL A 205 7.98 -13.09 -16.64
CA VAL A 205 7.01 -14.00 -16.00
C VAL A 205 7.71 -15.26 -15.53
N ASN A 206 8.55 -15.12 -14.51
CA ASN A 206 9.07 -16.26 -13.78
C ASN A 206 8.11 -16.64 -12.65
N PRO A 207 7.42 -17.80 -12.72
CA PRO A 207 6.50 -18.19 -11.68
C PRO A 207 7.24 -18.42 -10.36
N GLY A 208 6.82 -17.70 -9.32
CA GLY A 208 7.37 -17.87 -7.97
C GLY A 208 6.93 -19.21 -7.34
N PRO A 209 7.66 -19.71 -6.32
CA PRO A 209 7.27 -20.92 -5.60
C PRO A 209 5.82 -20.84 -5.10
N GLY A 210 4.98 -21.81 -5.48
CA GLY A 210 3.57 -21.88 -5.06
C GLY A 210 2.57 -21.13 -5.94
N GLN A 211 3.01 -20.44 -7.00
CA GLN A 211 2.07 -19.92 -8.01
C GLN A 211 1.41 -21.08 -8.78
N ARG A 212 0.08 -21.03 -8.86
CA ARG A 212 -0.72 -22.05 -9.55
C ARG A 212 -0.93 -21.62 -11.01
N PRO A 213 -1.01 -22.59 -11.95
CA PRO A 213 -1.41 -22.27 -13.31
C PRO A 213 -2.77 -21.55 -13.33
N MET A 214 -2.96 -20.71 -14.34
CA MET A 214 -4.20 -19.98 -14.55
C MET A 214 -5.38 -20.94 -14.75
N SER A 215 -6.55 -20.63 -14.20
CA SER A 215 -7.76 -21.42 -14.44
C SER A 215 -8.24 -21.29 -15.89
N PRO A 216 -8.98 -22.26 -16.45
CA PRO A 216 -9.56 -22.15 -17.79
C PRO A 216 -10.44 -20.90 -17.98
N ALA A 217 -11.20 -20.52 -16.94
CA ALA A 217 -12.02 -19.32 -16.96
C ALA A 217 -11.17 -18.04 -17.09
N ASN A 218 -10.09 -17.93 -16.31
CA ASN A 218 -9.16 -16.80 -16.40
C ASN A 218 -8.41 -16.79 -17.74
N ALA A 219 -8.05 -17.96 -18.27
CA ALA A 219 -7.43 -18.08 -19.59
C ALA A 219 -8.36 -17.55 -20.69
N GLN A 220 -9.66 -17.81 -20.57
CA GLN A 220 -10.65 -17.25 -21.49
C GLN A 220 -10.79 -15.74 -21.36
N VAL A 221 -10.72 -15.19 -20.14
CA VAL A 221 -10.71 -13.73 -19.92
C VAL A 221 -9.50 -13.09 -20.61
N LEU A 222 -8.31 -13.65 -20.43
CA LEU A 222 -7.10 -13.15 -21.11
C LEU A 222 -7.25 -13.20 -22.63
N ARG A 223 -7.70 -14.33 -23.20
CA ARG A 223 -7.93 -14.47 -24.66
C ARG A 223 -8.93 -13.45 -25.20
N ASN A 224 -10.01 -13.19 -24.48
CA ASN A 224 -11.03 -12.22 -24.90
C ASN A 224 -10.41 -10.82 -25.03
N HIS A 225 -9.64 -10.38 -24.03
CA HIS A 225 -8.98 -9.09 -24.07
C HIS A 225 -7.88 -9.01 -25.14
N LEU A 226 -7.10 -10.08 -25.35
CA LEU A 226 -6.12 -10.13 -26.45
C LEU A 226 -6.79 -9.92 -27.81
N LYS A 227 -7.95 -10.58 -28.02
CA LYS A 227 -8.76 -10.39 -29.22
C LYS A 227 -9.31 -8.96 -29.33
N GLU A 228 -9.84 -8.40 -28.25
CA GLU A 228 -10.32 -7.01 -28.21
C GLU A 228 -9.22 -5.98 -28.52
N TRP A 229 -7.97 -6.30 -28.15
CA TRP A 229 -6.80 -5.46 -28.43
C TRP A 229 -6.15 -5.76 -29.79
N ASN A 230 -6.81 -6.56 -30.63
CA ASN A 230 -6.36 -6.94 -31.97
C ASN A 230 -5.02 -7.71 -32.00
N ALA A 231 -4.73 -8.52 -30.98
CA ALA A 231 -3.59 -9.44 -31.03
C ALA A 231 -3.76 -10.42 -32.20
N THR A 232 -2.67 -10.69 -32.94
CA THR A 232 -2.70 -11.75 -33.96
C THR A 232 -2.84 -13.13 -33.31
N PRO A 233 -3.22 -14.17 -34.07
CA PRO A 233 -3.20 -15.55 -33.56
C PRO A 233 -1.83 -15.94 -32.98
N GLU A 234 -0.74 -15.57 -33.65
CA GLU A 234 0.63 -15.87 -33.22
C GLU A 234 1.00 -15.15 -31.93
N GLN A 235 0.63 -13.87 -31.80
CA GLN A 235 0.82 -13.11 -30.55
C GLN A 235 -0.01 -13.70 -29.40
N THR A 236 -1.26 -14.09 -29.69
CA THR A 236 -2.14 -14.71 -28.71
C THR A 236 -1.52 -15.99 -28.19
N ASP A 237 -1.06 -16.88 -29.07
CA ASP A 237 -0.41 -18.14 -28.67
C ASP A 237 0.88 -17.90 -27.90
N ALA A 238 1.73 -16.94 -28.34
CA ALA A 238 2.95 -16.57 -27.64
C ALA A 238 2.67 -16.08 -26.21
N ILE A 239 1.72 -15.15 -26.04
CA ILE A 239 1.32 -14.63 -24.73
C ILE A 239 0.73 -15.75 -23.88
N MET A 240 -0.22 -16.54 -24.40
CA MET A 240 -0.85 -17.62 -23.64
C MET A 240 0.15 -18.68 -23.16
N ASN A 241 1.22 -18.95 -23.93
CA ASN A 241 2.29 -19.86 -23.51
C ASN A 241 3.15 -19.32 -22.36
N ARG A 242 3.26 -18.00 -22.22
CA ARG A 242 3.94 -17.33 -21.11
C ARG A 242 3.14 -17.38 -19.81
N PHE A 243 1.81 -17.46 -19.89
CA PHE A 243 0.90 -17.54 -18.75
C PHE A 243 0.21 -18.92 -18.69
N PRO A 244 0.92 -19.99 -18.25
CA PRO A 244 0.41 -21.35 -18.34
C PRO A 244 -0.92 -21.51 -17.60
N SER A 245 -1.87 -22.18 -18.26
CA SER A 245 -3.17 -22.51 -17.71
C SER A 245 -3.31 -24.01 -17.46
N VAL A 246 -4.18 -24.38 -16.52
CA VAL A 246 -4.57 -25.78 -16.32
C VAL A 246 -5.33 -26.25 -17.57
N LYS A 247 -4.91 -27.38 -18.14
CA LYS A 247 -5.55 -28.01 -19.30
C LYS A 247 -6.97 -28.49 -18.98
#